data_AF-A0A5D3CT02-F1
#
_entry.id   AF-A0A5D3CT02-F1
#
_cell.length_a   1.000
_cell.length_b   1.000
_cell.length_c   1.000
_cell.angle_alpha   90.00
_cell.angle_beta   90.00
_cell.angle_gamma   90.00
#
_symmetry.space_group_name_H-M   'P 1'
#
loop_
_entity.id
_entity.type
_entity.pdbx_description
1 polymer ?
#
loop_
_entity_poly.entity_id
_entity_poly.type
_entity_poly.pdbx_seq_one_letter_code
_entity_poly.pdbx_strand_id
1 'polypeptide(L)'
;MRELGEKSIEKVKELAISIEGKSSEEKKSLLAKCAATTLSSKLIGGEKDFFASMVVDYSRFHGTNTGSPRARPISFAVPGGTMRDSLVNGVAFKKTFSHAGFEQQPKKFSNPKILLLNIELELKSEKENAEIRLSDPSQYQSIVDA
;
A
#
# COMPACT_ATOMS: atom_id res chain seq x y z
N MET A 1 -10.82 45.12 1.20
CA MET A 1 -10.75 43.66 0.95
C MET A 1 -9.56 43.01 1.65
N ARG A 2 -8.32 43.49 1.47
CA ARG A 2 -7.12 42.89 2.11
C ARG A 2 -7.09 43.01 3.64
N GLU A 3 -7.37 44.19 4.20
CA GLU A 3 -7.39 44.42 5.66
C GLU A 3 -8.46 43.58 6.41
N LEU A 4 -9.58 43.28 5.75
CA LEU A 4 -10.62 42.40 6.33
C LEU A 4 -10.16 40.94 6.37
N GLY A 5 -9.38 40.50 5.38
CA GLY A 5 -8.76 39.18 5.35
C GLY A 5 -7.76 39.02 6.48
N GLU A 6 -6.93 40.03 6.73
CA GLU A 6 -5.93 40.02 7.81
C GLU A 6 -6.58 39.94 9.19
N LYS A 7 -7.60 40.79 9.47
CA LYS A 7 -8.38 40.72 10.72
C LYS A 7 -9.07 39.36 10.92
N SER A 8 -9.52 38.73 9.83
CA SER A 8 -10.13 37.40 9.89
C SER A 8 -9.10 36.31 10.23
N ILE A 9 -7.89 36.40 9.68
CA ILE A 9 -6.80 35.48 9.98
C ILE A 9 -6.35 35.61 11.45
N GLU A 10 -6.25 36.83 11.97
CA GLU A 10 -5.95 37.07 13.40
C GLU A 10 -7.00 36.43 14.30
N LYS A 11 -8.29 36.63 14.00
CA LYS A 11 -9.38 36.02 14.78
C LYS A 11 -9.34 34.49 14.76
N VAL A 12 -9.01 33.89 13.62
CA VAL A 12 -8.85 32.42 13.53
C VAL A 12 -7.68 31.94 14.38
N LYS A 13 -6.56 32.68 14.41
CA LYS A 13 -5.40 32.34 15.25
C LYS A 13 -5.70 32.47 16.75
N GLU A 14 -6.47 33.48 17.16
CA GLU A 14 -6.91 33.64 18.55
C GLU A 14 -7.79 32.47 19.03
N LEU A 15 -8.65 31.96 18.14
CA LEU A 15 -9.54 30.84 18.44
C LEU A 15 -8.86 29.46 18.29
N ALA A 16 -7.66 29.41 17.71
CA ALA A 16 -6.96 28.16 17.48
C ALA A 16 -6.42 27.60 18.79
N ILE A 17 -6.87 26.38 19.13
CA ILE A 17 -6.42 25.67 20.32
C ILE A 17 -5.20 24.83 19.94
N SER A 18 -4.04 25.10 20.56
CA SER A 18 -2.85 24.27 20.36
C SER A 18 -3.05 22.84 20.90
N ILE A 19 -2.51 21.88 20.17
CA ILE A 19 -2.56 20.44 20.48
C ILE A 19 -1.19 19.96 21.01
N GLU A 20 -0.19 20.85 21.05
CA GLU A 20 1.14 20.58 21.59
C GLU A 20 1.04 20.35 23.11
N GLY A 21 1.58 19.23 23.60
CA GLY A 21 1.53 18.84 25.02
C GLY A 21 0.47 17.81 25.40
N LYS A 22 -0.51 17.50 24.54
CA LYS A 22 -1.51 16.45 24.83
C LYS A 22 -0.92 15.05 24.76
N SER A 23 -1.49 14.12 25.53
CA SER A 23 -1.06 12.71 25.54
C SER A 23 -1.22 12.07 24.16
N SER A 24 -0.48 10.99 23.88
CA SER A 24 -0.59 10.29 22.58
C SER A 24 -2.01 9.75 22.33
N GLU A 25 -2.75 9.43 23.39
CA GLU A 25 -4.12 8.90 23.32
C GLU A 25 -5.14 10.01 23.06
N GLU A 26 -4.99 11.15 23.72
CA GLU A 26 -5.81 12.33 23.48
C GLU A 26 -5.64 12.86 22.06
N LYS A 27 -4.41 12.84 21.54
CA LYS A 27 -4.12 13.16 20.14
C LYS A 27 -4.81 12.18 19.19
N LYS A 28 -4.79 10.88 19.49
CA LYS A 28 -5.52 9.86 18.71
C LYS A 28 -7.02 10.15 18.68
N SER A 29 -7.60 10.44 19.83
CA SER A 29 -9.03 10.78 19.96
C SER A 29 -9.42 12.03 19.18
N LEU A 30 -8.62 13.11 19.27
CA LEU A 30 -8.84 14.35 18.54
C LEU A 30 -8.75 14.15 17.01
N LEU A 31 -7.74 13.40 16.55
CA LEU A 31 -7.59 13.08 15.13
C LEU A 31 -8.74 12.21 14.62
N ALA A 32 -9.20 11.25 15.42
CA ALA A 32 -10.35 10.41 15.07
C ALA A 32 -11.63 11.25 14.94
N LYS A 33 -11.87 12.19 15.85
CA LYS A 33 -13.00 13.12 15.77
C LYS A 33 -12.92 14.01 14.52
N CYS A 34 -11.73 14.53 14.20
CA CYS A 34 -11.51 15.35 13.00
C CYS A 34 -11.78 14.56 11.72
N ALA A 35 -11.28 13.31 11.65
CA ALA A 35 -11.54 12.40 10.55
C ALA A 35 -13.05 12.08 10.45
N ALA A 36 -13.71 11.74 11.55
CA ALA A 36 -15.14 11.43 11.58
C ALA A 36 -16.01 12.60 11.07
N THR A 37 -15.68 13.84 11.42
CA THR A 37 -16.38 15.04 10.91
C THR A 37 -16.24 15.19 9.40
N THR A 38 -15.10 14.81 8.84
CA THR A 38 -14.86 14.89 7.38
C THR A 38 -15.56 13.74 6.62
N LEU A 39 -15.81 12.62 7.29
CA LEU A 39 -16.44 11.43 6.71
C LEU A 39 -17.96 11.43 6.83
N SER A 40 -18.52 12.20 7.78
CA SER A 40 -19.96 12.27 8.02
C SER A 40 -20.77 12.77 6.82
N SER A 41 -20.17 13.61 5.96
CA SER A 41 -20.81 14.14 4.75
C SER A 41 -20.68 13.25 3.51
N LYS A 42 -20.08 12.06 3.64
CA LYS A 42 -19.81 11.13 2.54
C LYS A 42 -20.67 9.87 2.66
N LEU A 43 -20.71 9.06 1.59
CA LEU A 43 -21.43 7.78 1.53
C LEU A 43 -21.08 6.83 2.68
N ILE A 44 -19.86 6.92 3.20
CA ILE A 44 -19.35 6.13 4.33
C ILE A 44 -19.70 6.70 5.71
N GLY A 45 -20.58 7.71 5.79
CA GLY A 45 -20.96 8.36 7.03
C GLY A 45 -21.59 7.42 8.07
N GLY A 46 -22.24 6.33 7.63
CA GLY A 46 -22.80 5.30 8.50
C GLY A 46 -21.74 4.50 9.28
N GLU A 47 -20.53 4.33 8.72
CA GLU A 47 -19.42 3.59 9.34
C GLU A 47 -18.21 4.53 9.59
N LYS A 48 -18.49 5.80 9.89
CA LYS A 48 -17.46 6.84 10.04
C LYS A 48 -16.43 6.51 11.12
N ASP A 49 -16.83 5.85 12.21
CA ASP A 49 -15.94 5.56 13.34
C ASP A 49 -14.88 4.50 12.95
N PHE A 50 -15.29 3.50 12.16
CA PHE A 50 -14.41 2.48 11.62
C PHE A 50 -13.36 3.11 10.69
N PHE A 51 -13.79 3.88 9.68
CA PHE A 51 -12.89 4.55 8.76
C PHE A 51 -12.04 5.65 9.41
N ALA A 52 -12.56 6.35 10.42
CA ALA A 52 -11.80 7.35 11.16
C ALA A 52 -10.64 6.72 11.93
N SER A 53 -10.87 5.60 12.64
CA SER A 53 -9.79 4.88 13.33
C SER A 53 -8.71 4.39 12.37
N MET A 54 -9.12 3.87 11.20
CA MET A 54 -8.23 3.42 10.14
C MET A 54 -7.30 4.52 9.61
N VAL A 55 -7.85 5.70 9.31
CA VAL A 55 -7.07 6.84 8.79
C VAL A 55 -6.05 7.33 9.82
N VAL A 56 -6.41 7.33 11.10
CA VAL A 56 -5.52 7.75 12.19
C VAL A 56 -4.38 6.75 12.39
N ASP A 57 -4.69 5.46 12.34
CA ASP A 57 -3.68 4.41 12.45
C ASP A 57 -2.70 4.43 11.26
N TYR A 58 -3.21 4.65 10.03
CA TYR A 58 -2.36 4.85 8.83
C TYR A 58 -1.45 6.08 8.95
N SER A 59 -2.00 7.21 9.40
CA SER A 59 -1.24 8.47 9.57
C SER A 59 -0.10 8.29 10.58
N ARG A 60 -0.32 7.54 11.66
CA ARG A 60 0.72 7.26 12.67
C ARG A 60 1.87 6.43 12.09
N PHE A 61 1.57 5.45 11.24
CA PHE A 61 2.59 4.63 10.60
C PHE A 61 3.44 5.45 9.61
N HIS A 62 2.83 6.37 8.87
CA HIS A 62 3.52 7.20 7.88
C HIS A 62 4.20 8.45 8.44
N GLY A 63 3.73 8.98 9.57
CA GLY A 63 4.10 10.31 10.08
C GLY A 63 5.52 10.49 10.63
N THR A 64 6.39 9.48 10.54
CA THR A 64 7.74 9.53 11.13
C THR A 64 8.86 9.83 10.15
N ASN A 65 8.63 9.74 8.83
CA ASN A 65 9.66 10.01 7.83
C ASN A 65 9.30 11.21 6.95
N THR A 66 9.79 12.38 7.35
CA THR A 66 9.62 13.69 6.70
C THR A 66 10.33 13.83 5.34
N GLY A 67 10.98 12.78 4.82
CA GLY A 67 11.81 12.87 3.61
C GLY A 67 11.37 12.01 2.41
N SER A 68 10.33 11.17 2.53
CA SER A 68 9.96 10.25 1.44
C SER A 68 8.77 10.79 0.63
N PRO A 69 8.70 10.56 -0.70
CA PRO A 69 7.61 11.05 -1.54
C PRO A 69 6.30 10.54 -0.96
N ARG A 70 5.44 11.50 -0.58
CA ARG A 70 4.06 11.35 -0.09
C ARG A 70 3.43 10.06 -0.61
N ALA A 71 3.57 8.98 0.16
CA ALA A 71 3.03 7.68 -0.20
C ALA A 71 1.51 7.84 -0.22
N ARG A 72 0.95 7.95 -1.42
CA ARG A 72 -0.50 8.00 -1.60
C ARG A 72 -1.02 6.64 -1.16
N PRO A 73 -1.98 6.57 -0.24
CA PRO A 73 -2.64 5.31 0.05
C PRO A 73 -3.25 4.81 -1.27
N ILE A 74 -2.76 3.69 -1.78
CA ILE A 74 -3.29 3.06 -2.99
C ILE A 74 -4.51 2.28 -2.53
N SER A 75 -5.70 2.84 -2.74
CA SER A 75 -6.96 2.13 -2.51
C SER A 75 -7.19 1.14 -3.65
N PHE A 76 -7.34 -0.13 -3.31
CA PHE A 76 -7.76 -1.16 -4.25
C PHE A 76 -9.26 -1.40 -4.09
N ALA A 77 -10.05 -1.00 -5.09
CA ALA A 77 -11.45 -1.39 -5.19
C ALA A 77 -11.52 -2.85 -5.67
N VAL A 78 -11.97 -3.75 -4.81
CA VAL A 78 -12.23 -5.15 -5.13
C VAL A 78 -13.75 -5.37 -5.05
N PRO A 79 -14.40 -5.85 -6.13
CA PRO A 79 -15.83 -6.16 -6.09
C PRO A 79 -16.08 -7.43 -5.25
N GLY A 80 -17.12 -7.40 -4.40
CA GLY A 80 -17.58 -8.59 -3.67
C GLY A 80 -17.14 -8.74 -2.21
N GLY A 81 -16.87 -7.65 -1.48
CA GLY A 81 -16.53 -7.67 -0.05
C GLY A 81 -17.46 -6.83 0.83
N THR A 82 -17.30 -6.94 2.15
CA THR A 82 -18.00 -6.05 3.10
C THR A 82 -17.20 -4.77 3.33
N MET A 83 -17.87 -3.65 3.66
CA MET A 83 -17.20 -2.37 3.91
C MET A 83 -16.22 -2.41 5.11
N ARG A 84 -16.34 -3.41 5.99
CA ARG A 84 -15.51 -3.55 7.21
C ARG A 84 -14.22 -4.36 6.99
N ASP A 85 -14.00 -4.96 5.83
CA ASP A 85 -12.82 -5.82 5.57
C ASP A 85 -11.59 -5.06 5.01
N SER A 86 -11.50 -3.75 5.25
CA SER A 86 -10.72 -2.86 4.39
C SER A 86 -9.25 -2.62 4.79
N LEU A 87 -8.73 -3.22 5.88
CA LEU A 87 -7.38 -2.90 6.37
C LEU A 87 -6.40 -4.08 6.34
N VAL A 88 -5.31 -3.88 5.60
CA VAL A 88 -4.12 -4.74 5.64
C VAL A 88 -2.95 -3.92 6.16
N ASN A 89 -2.38 -4.35 7.28
CA ASN A 89 -1.14 -3.77 7.81
C ASN A 89 0.06 -4.31 7.02
N GLY A 90 0.27 -3.79 5.81
CA GLY A 90 1.34 -4.25 4.92
C GLY A 90 1.18 -3.75 3.49
N VAL A 91 1.83 -4.45 2.56
CA VAL A 91 1.74 -4.18 1.13
C VAL A 91 0.86 -5.25 0.48
N ALA A 92 -0.09 -4.84 -0.35
CA ALA A 92 -0.94 -5.73 -1.11
C ALA A 92 -0.76 -5.48 -2.61
N PHE A 93 -0.74 -6.57 -3.39
CA PHE A 93 -0.66 -6.51 -4.85
C PHE A 93 -2.03 -6.85 -5.45
N LYS A 94 -2.55 -5.99 -6.33
CA LYS A 94 -3.87 -6.17 -6.96
C LYS A 94 -3.97 -7.43 -7.81
N LYS A 95 -2.89 -7.75 -8.53
CA LYS A 95 -2.78 -8.95 -9.37
C LYS A 95 -1.45 -9.61 -9.05
N THR A 96 -1.52 -10.82 -8.53
CA THR A 96 -0.36 -11.71 -8.41
C THR A 96 -0.25 -12.54 -9.68
N PHE A 97 0.96 -12.74 -10.18
CA PHE A 97 1.18 -13.62 -11.32
C PHE A 97 0.95 -15.08 -10.87
N SER A 98 0.13 -15.83 -11.60
CA SER A 98 -0.14 -17.25 -11.31
C SER A 98 0.32 -18.09 -12.51
N HIS A 99 1.32 -18.94 -12.31
CA HIS A 99 1.78 -19.93 -13.28
C HIS A 99 1.32 -21.34 -12.90
N ALA A 100 1.66 -22.33 -13.74
CA ALA A 100 1.46 -23.75 -13.43
C ALA A 100 2.02 -24.09 -12.04
N GLY A 101 1.23 -24.81 -11.23
CA GLY A 101 1.59 -25.15 -9.85
C GLY A 101 1.19 -24.12 -8.79
N PHE A 102 0.63 -22.96 -9.15
CA PHE A 102 0.14 -21.95 -8.18
C PHE A 102 -0.81 -22.54 -7.13
N GLU A 103 -1.71 -23.43 -7.54
CA GLU A 103 -2.66 -24.11 -6.63
C GLU A 103 -1.97 -25.06 -5.63
N GLN A 104 -0.80 -25.61 -5.99
CA GLN A 104 -0.06 -26.56 -5.15
C GLN A 104 0.85 -25.84 -4.14
N GLN A 105 1.11 -24.55 -4.34
CA GLN A 105 1.94 -23.76 -3.43
C GLN A 105 1.16 -23.38 -2.16
N PRO A 106 1.82 -23.38 -0.98
CA PRO A 106 1.19 -22.93 0.25
C PRO A 106 0.81 -21.45 0.16
N LYS A 107 -0.48 -21.14 0.36
CA LYS A 107 -1.04 -19.79 0.24
C LYS A 107 -0.81 -18.91 1.47
N LYS A 108 -0.35 -19.49 2.58
CA LYS A 108 -0.10 -18.79 3.85
C LYS A 108 1.25 -19.19 4.41
N PHE A 109 2.09 -18.20 4.68
CA PHE A 109 3.41 -18.40 5.30
C PHE A 109 3.48 -17.64 6.62
N SER A 110 4.11 -18.24 7.63
CA SER A 110 4.54 -17.54 8.84
C SER A 110 5.97 -17.02 8.63
N ASN A 111 6.17 -15.71 8.77
CA ASN A 111 7.48 -15.05 8.63
C ASN A 111 8.26 -15.42 7.33
N PRO A 112 7.67 -15.21 6.13
CA PRO A 112 8.35 -15.53 4.88
C PRO A 112 9.55 -14.60 4.62
N LYS A 113 10.56 -15.13 3.93
CA LYS A 113 11.63 -14.30 3.35
C LYS A 113 11.15 -13.78 1.99
N ILE A 114 11.03 -12.46 1.88
CA ILE A 114 10.58 -11.80 0.64
C ILE A 114 11.81 -11.43 -0.17
N LEU A 115 11.90 -11.97 -1.39
CA LEU A 115 12.94 -11.61 -2.36
C LEU A 115 12.33 -10.67 -3.42
N LEU A 116 12.93 -9.49 -3.60
CA LEU A 116 12.53 -8.52 -4.61
C LEU A 116 13.46 -8.67 -5.82
N LEU A 117 12.92 -9.16 -6.93
CA LEU A 117 13.65 -9.32 -8.19
C LEU A 117 13.08 -8.39 -9.25
N ASN A 118 13.95 -7.75 -10.01
CA ASN A 118 13.62 -6.99 -11.21
C ASN A 118 14.26 -7.65 -12.45
N ILE A 119 14.08 -8.96 -12.56
CA ILE A 119 14.57 -9.80 -13.67
C ILE A 119 13.47 -10.76 -14.09
N GLU A 120 13.43 -11.10 -15.38
CA GLU A 120 12.49 -12.06 -15.95
C GLU A 120 13.03 -13.49 -15.77
N LEU A 121 12.22 -14.38 -15.20
CA LEU A 121 12.57 -15.78 -14.91
C LEU A 121 11.88 -16.72 -15.90
N GLU A 122 11.95 -16.41 -17.19
CA GLU A 122 11.49 -17.31 -18.24
C GLU A 122 12.66 -18.11 -18.79
N LEU A 123 12.43 -19.39 -19.08
CA LEU A 123 13.37 -20.20 -19.84
C LEU A 123 13.35 -19.72 -21.30
N LYS A 124 14.04 -18.62 -21.58
CA LYS A 124 14.30 -18.22 -22.96
C LYS A 124 15.32 -19.20 -23.52
N SER A 125 14.87 -20.04 -24.44
CA SER A 125 15.79 -20.79 -25.26
C SER A 125 16.61 -19.76 -26.06
N GLU A 126 17.89 -19.58 -25.73
CA GLU A 126 18.84 -18.78 -26.54
C GLU A 126 19.06 -19.38 -27.96
N LYS A 127 18.20 -20.30 -28.40
CA LYS A 127 18.27 -21.01 -29.67
C LYS A 127 18.11 -20.11 -30.89
N GLU A 128 17.51 -18.94 -30.79
CA GLU A 128 17.32 -18.07 -31.97
C GLU A 128 18.57 -17.23 -32.34
N ASN A 129 19.53 -17.04 -31.42
CA ASN A 129 20.71 -16.20 -31.67
C ASN A 129 22.05 -16.96 -31.74
N ALA A 130 22.04 -18.27 -31.49
CA ALA A 130 23.24 -19.10 -31.53
C ALA A 130 23.08 -20.22 -32.58
N GLU A 131 23.86 -20.16 -33.66
CA GLU A 131 24.00 -21.27 -34.61
C GLU A 131 24.78 -22.40 -33.91
N ILE A 132 24.06 -23.36 -33.31
CA ILE A 132 24.68 -24.53 -32.68
C ILE A 132 25.05 -25.52 -33.79
N ARG A 133 26.32 -25.56 -34.20
CA ARG A 133 26.84 -26.57 -35.11
C ARG A 133 27.18 -27.85 -34.34
N LEU A 134 26.37 -28.88 -34.52
CA LEU A 134 26.60 -30.21 -33.94
C LEU A 134 27.37 -31.08 -34.93
N SER A 135 28.48 -31.65 -34.49
CA SER A 135 29.30 -32.59 -35.29
C SER A 135 29.05 -34.05 -34.91
N ASP A 136 28.46 -34.31 -33.74
CA ASP A 136 28.20 -35.65 -33.20
C ASP A 136 26.79 -35.70 -32.58
N PRO A 137 25.95 -36.72 -32.89
CA PRO A 137 24.63 -36.92 -32.29
C PRO A 137 24.63 -36.99 -30.76
N SER A 138 25.75 -37.41 -30.16
CA SER A 138 25.90 -37.59 -28.71
C SER A 138 25.89 -36.25 -27.95
N GLN A 139 26.26 -35.15 -28.62
CA GLN A 139 26.30 -33.80 -28.03
C GLN A 139 24.92 -33.13 -27.97
N TYR A 140 23.92 -33.69 -28.66
CA TYR A 140 22.55 -33.18 -28.62
C TYR A 140 21.93 -33.35 -27.23
N GLN A 141 22.18 -34.48 -26.57
CA GLN A 141 21.63 -34.79 -25.26
C GLN A 141 22.12 -33.81 -24.18
N SER A 142 23.40 -33.45 -24.19
CA SER A 142 23.97 -32.49 -23.24
C SER A 142 23.43 -31.05 -23.36
N ILE A 143 22.86 -30.69 -24.52
CA ILE A 143 22.28 -29.36 -24.76
C ILE A 143 20.78 -29.34 -24.43
N VAL A 144 20.12 -30.50 -24.51
CA VAL A 144 18.71 -30.65 -24.13
C VAL A 144 18.54 -30.78 -22.62
N ASP A 145 19.52 -31.39 -21.94
CA ASP A 145 19.52 -31.56 -20.49
C ASP A 145 20.09 -30.35 -19.72
N ALA A 146 20.59 -29.32 -20.42
CA ALA A 146 21.10 -28.06 -19.87
C ALA A 146 20.04 -26.96 -19.94
#